data_AF-A0AA39G5L1-F1
#
_entry.id   AF-A0AA39G5L1-F1
#
_cell.length_a   1.000
_cell.length_b   1.000
_cell.length_c   1.000
_cell.angle_alpha   90.00
_cell.angle_beta   90.00
_cell.angle_gamma   90.00
#
_symmetry.space_group_name_H-M   'P 1'
#
loop_
_entity.id
_entity.type
_entity.pdbx_description
1 polymer ?
#
loop_
_entity_poly.entity_id
_entity_poly.type
_entity_poly.pdbx_seq_one_letter_code
_entity_poly.pdbx_strand_id
1 'polypeptide(L)'
;MGTLKSPIILSYINDGESAFTDGCTTHLKPGYFFSNEPGFYKAGDFGIRLENVLEVVEADSPMEKNRSFLKFRDTTLIPYEPKLIDTNLLSPAHRRWLNNYNQRIRNEVGPELKKYLRMKGYEWMMKKTRSIPERGDVDLKYFIGHSNSNSFKYSRILIWIVIIFQIWTGKSITGHTRLI
;
A
#
# COMPACT_ATOMS: atom_id res chain seq x y z
N MET A 1 -1.60 34.74 -27.01
CA MET A 1 -0.91 34.26 -25.79
C MET A 1 -1.79 33.20 -25.15
N GLY A 2 -1.48 31.93 -25.36
CA GLY A 2 -2.26 30.83 -24.80
C GLY A 2 -1.97 30.74 -23.31
N THR A 3 -2.98 30.98 -22.47
CA THR A 3 -2.90 30.69 -21.04
C THR A 3 -2.68 29.18 -20.89
N LEU A 4 -1.48 28.77 -20.45
CA LEU A 4 -1.25 27.41 -19.99
C LEU A 4 -2.26 27.16 -18.85
N LYS A 5 -3.29 26.38 -19.12
CA LYS A 5 -4.20 25.91 -18.07
C LYS A 5 -3.38 25.04 -17.12
N SER A 6 -3.56 25.25 -15.82
CA SER A 6 -2.99 24.37 -14.80
C SER A 6 -3.46 22.94 -15.08
N PRO A 7 -2.56 21.94 -15.21
CA PRO A 7 -2.94 20.55 -15.50
C PRO A 7 -3.62 19.86 -14.31
N ILE A 8 -3.74 20.54 -13.15
CA ILE A 8 -4.35 20.02 -11.94
C ILE A 8 -5.71 20.69 -11.75
N ILE A 9 -6.78 19.90 -11.86
CA ILE A 9 -8.14 20.32 -11.55
C ILE A 9 -8.35 20.08 -10.05
N LEU A 10 -8.54 21.17 -9.29
CA LEU A 10 -8.92 21.14 -7.88
C LEU A 10 -10.42 21.34 -7.77
N SER A 11 -11.15 20.31 -7.36
CA SER A 11 -12.54 20.43 -6.89
C SER A 11 -12.56 20.32 -5.37
N TYR A 12 -13.08 21.32 -4.68
CA TYR A 12 -13.41 21.24 -3.26
C TYR A 12 -14.85 21.69 -3.06
N ILE A 13 -15.53 21.11 -2.07
CA ILE A 13 -16.88 21.51 -1.68
C ILE A 13 -16.73 22.64 -0.68
N ASN A 14 -17.16 23.85 -1.06
CA ASN A 14 -17.48 24.90 -0.11
C ASN A 14 -18.98 24.77 0.21
N ASP A 15 -19.36 24.80 1.49
CA ASP A 15 -20.74 24.75 1.99
C ASP A 15 -21.59 25.99 1.61
N GLY A 16 -21.31 26.64 0.47
CA GLY A 16 -21.99 27.86 0.05
C GLY A 16 -22.00 28.13 -1.46
N GLU A 17 -21.08 27.59 -2.26
CA GLU A 17 -21.08 27.81 -3.72
C GLU A 17 -20.51 26.60 -4.46
N SER A 18 -21.40 25.86 -5.11
CA SER A 18 -21.08 24.84 -6.11
C SER A 18 -20.63 25.50 -7.41
N ALA A 19 -19.38 25.97 -7.43
CA ALA A 19 -18.77 26.50 -8.65
C ALA A 19 -17.85 25.44 -9.28
N PHE A 20 -18.39 24.72 -10.28
CA PHE A 20 -17.59 24.05 -11.30
C PHE A 20 -17.01 25.15 -12.22
N THR A 21 -16.04 25.89 -11.71
CA THR A 21 -15.31 26.93 -12.45
C THR A 21 -13.91 26.45 -12.75
N ASP A 22 -13.56 26.51 -14.03
CA ASP A 22 -12.22 26.31 -14.58
C ASP A 22 -11.24 27.25 -13.83
N GLY A 23 -10.51 26.70 -12.86
CA GLY A 23 -9.54 27.43 -12.04
C GLY A 23 -10.06 27.84 -10.66
N CYS A 24 -9.84 26.96 -9.67
CA CYS A 24 -9.84 27.35 -8.26
C CYS A 24 -8.80 28.46 -8.03
N THR A 25 -9.22 29.65 -7.59
CA THR A 25 -8.34 30.79 -7.26
C THR A 25 -7.75 30.70 -5.84
N THR A 26 -8.04 29.63 -5.11
CA THR A 26 -7.61 29.48 -3.73
C THR A 26 -6.14 29.04 -3.67
N HIS A 27 -5.32 29.85 -2.99
CA HIS A 27 -3.94 29.49 -2.67
C HIS A 27 -3.91 28.36 -1.64
N LEU A 28 -3.21 27.27 -1.97
CA LEU A 28 -2.99 26.17 -1.04
C LEU A 28 -2.17 26.63 0.17
N LYS A 29 -2.56 26.17 1.36
CA LYS A 29 -1.88 26.44 2.62
C LYS A 29 -1.56 25.14 3.34
N PRO A 30 -0.47 25.06 4.13
CA PRO A 30 -0.20 23.90 4.96
C PRO A 30 -1.40 23.49 5.82
N GLY A 31 -1.64 22.19 5.94
CA GLY A 31 -2.77 21.60 6.66
C GLY A 31 -4.04 21.43 5.82
N TYR A 32 -4.05 21.85 4.54
CA TYR A 32 -5.15 21.54 3.63
C TYR A 32 -5.08 20.08 3.18
N PHE A 33 -6.24 19.44 3.05
CA PHE A 33 -6.39 18.08 2.54
C PHE A 33 -7.21 18.07 1.26
N PHE A 34 -6.84 17.21 0.32
CA PHE A 34 -7.58 17.00 -0.92
C PHE A 34 -7.30 15.60 -1.47
N SER A 35 -8.16 15.14 -2.38
CA SER A 35 -7.96 13.85 -3.03
C SER A 35 -7.18 13.98 -4.34
N ASN A 36 -6.35 12.98 -4.62
CA ASN A 36 -5.64 12.79 -5.87
C ASN A 36 -6.17 11.51 -6.52
N GLU A 37 -7.00 11.67 -7.55
CA GLU A 37 -7.90 10.62 -8.06
C GLU A 37 -7.83 10.36 -9.58
N PRO A 38 -6.66 10.16 -10.21
CA PRO A 38 -6.61 9.81 -11.62
C PRO A 38 -7.33 8.48 -11.88
N GLY A 39 -8.07 8.42 -12.99
CA GLY A 39 -8.78 7.23 -13.41
C GLY A 39 -8.97 7.12 -14.92
N PHE A 40 -9.21 5.89 -15.39
CA PHE A 40 -9.49 5.55 -16.77
C PHE A 40 -10.66 4.55 -16.82
N TYR A 41 -11.59 4.75 -17.75
CA TYR A 41 -12.77 3.91 -17.91
C TYR A 41 -12.96 3.53 -19.38
N LYS A 42 -13.14 2.24 -19.63
CA LYS A 42 -13.51 1.68 -20.93
C LYS A 42 -14.94 1.16 -20.86
N ALA A 43 -15.84 1.81 -21.60
CA ALA A 43 -17.26 1.48 -21.59
C ALA A 43 -17.51 0.00 -21.93
N GLY A 44 -18.38 -0.66 -21.14
CA GLY A 44 -18.73 -2.07 -21.32
C GLY A 44 -17.63 -3.07 -20.96
N ASP A 45 -16.52 -2.62 -20.38
CA ASP A 45 -15.35 -3.47 -20.08
C ASP A 45 -14.88 -3.26 -18.63
N PHE A 46 -13.90 -2.38 -18.40
CA PHE A 46 -13.33 -2.14 -17.07
C PHE A 46 -13.07 -0.66 -16.79
N GLY A 47 -12.84 -0.35 -15.52
CA GLY A 47 -12.39 0.95 -15.04
C GLY A 47 -11.33 0.80 -13.97
N ILE A 48 -10.44 1.79 -13.88
CA ILE A 48 -9.40 1.89 -12.86
C ILE A 48 -9.42 3.32 -12.32
N ARG A 49 -9.39 3.46 -10.99
CA ARG A 49 -9.16 4.73 -10.31
C ARG A 49 -8.16 4.51 -9.19
N LEU A 50 -7.18 5.39 -9.09
CA LEU A 50 -6.21 5.41 -8.00
C LEU A 50 -6.48 6.65 -7.17
N GLU A 51 -6.73 6.49 -5.87
CA GLU A 51 -7.17 7.57 -5.00
C GLU A 51 -6.32 7.62 -3.73
N ASN A 52 -5.63 8.74 -3.53
CA ASN A 52 -4.94 9.07 -2.28
C ASN A 52 -5.46 10.39 -1.72
N VAL A 53 -5.61 10.47 -0.40
CA VAL A 53 -5.74 11.75 0.30
C VAL A 53 -4.34 12.32 0.49
N LEU A 54 -4.15 13.56 0.06
CA LEU A 54 -2.92 14.32 0.17
C LEU A 54 -3.10 15.48 1.13
N GLU A 55 -2.06 15.73 1.91
CA GLU A 55 -1.94 16.90 2.77
C GLU A 55 -0.93 17.88 2.19
N VAL A 56 -1.28 19.17 2.17
CA VAL A 56 -0.33 20.25 1.88
C VAL A 56 0.58 20.45 3.08
N VAL A 57 1.89 20.34 2.88
CA VAL A 57 2.90 20.60 3.91
C VAL A 57 4.00 21.50 3.37
N GLU A 58 4.75 22.14 4.26
CA GLU A 58 5.94 22.89 3.86
C GLU A 58 7.01 21.93 3.30
N ALA A 59 7.67 22.35 2.22
CA ALA A 59 8.75 21.60 1.61
C ALA A 59 10.08 21.94 2.31
N ASP A 60 10.87 20.90 2.56
CA ASP A 60 12.24 21.07 3.05
C ASP A 60 13.12 21.53 1.87
N SER A 61 13.18 22.85 1.64
CA SER A 61 14.00 23.43 0.58
C SER A 61 15.25 24.12 1.14
N PRO A 62 16.45 23.55 0.94
CA PRO A 62 17.69 24.20 1.33
C PRO A 62 18.18 25.26 0.31
N MET A 63 17.52 25.39 -0.85
CA MET A 63 18.10 26.07 -2.02
C MET A 63 17.82 27.58 -2.14
N GLU A 64 16.81 28.13 -1.47
CA GLU A 64 16.54 29.58 -1.52
C GLU A 64 16.18 30.11 -0.12
N LYS A 65 17.10 30.83 0.54
CA LYS A 65 16.93 31.38 1.90
C LYS A 65 15.71 32.31 2.06
N ASN A 66 15.08 32.75 0.97
CA ASN A 66 13.98 33.72 0.96
C ASN A 66 12.69 33.19 0.31
N ARG A 67 12.58 31.89 -0.02
CA ARG A 67 11.33 31.33 -0.59
C ARG A 67 10.93 30.03 0.10
N SER A 68 9.70 29.98 0.59
CA SER A 68 9.06 28.76 1.05
C SER A 68 8.35 28.07 -0.11
N PHE A 69 8.58 26.75 -0.24
CA PHE A 69 7.87 25.91 -1.19
C PHE A 69 6.91 24.99 -0.43
N LEU A 70 5.86 24.55 -1.11
CA LEU A 70 4.93 23.54 -0.58
C LEU A 70 5.19 22.21 -1.27
N LYS A 71 4.93 21.12 -0.56
CA LYS A 71 4.90 19.76 -1.10
C LYS A 71 3.64 19.05 -0.61
N PHE A 72 3.35 17.90 -1.22
CA PHE A 72 2.27 17.03 -0.78
C PHE A 72 2.81 15.85 0.01
N ARG A 73 2.11 15.50 1.08
CA ARG A 73 2.35 14.31 1.88
C ARG A 73 1.16 13.36 1.72
N ASP A 74 1.42 12.12 1.33
CA ASP A 74 0.38 11.09 1.33
C ASP A 74 -0.13 10.84 2.75
N THR A 75 -1.44 10.95 2.94
CA THR A 75 -2.14 10.54 4.18
C THR A 75 -2.65 9.11 4.05
N THR A 76 -3.12 8.72 2.87
CA THR A 76 -3.50 7.34 2.57
C THR A 76 -2.25 6.46 2.49
N LEU A 77 -2.15 5.45 3.35
CA LEU A 77 -1.04 4.49 3.41
C LEU A 77 -1.52 3.07 3.11
N ILE A 78 -1.87 2.82 1.85
CA ILE A 78 -2.33 1.52 1.35
C ILE A 78 -1.48 1.15 0.13
N PRO A 79 -0.96 -0.08 0.01
CA PRO A 79 -0.14 -0.46 -1.14
C PRO A 79 -0.95 -0.45 -2.44
N TYR A 80 -0.34 0.06 -3.52
CA TYR A 80 -0.84 -0.15 -4.88
C TYR A 80 -0.84 -1.65 -5.23
N GLU A 81 -1.75 -2.10 -6.11
CA GLU A 81 -1.81 -3.50 -6.55
C GLU A 81 -0.63 -3.81 -7.48
N PRO A 82 0.40 -4.56 -7.06
CA PRO A 82 1.61 -4.69 -7.85
C PRO A 82 1.42 -5.49 -9.14
N LYS A 83 0.39 -6.35 -9.19
CA LYS A 83 0.05 -7.12 -10.40
C LYS A 83 -0.49 -6.26 -11.54
N LEU A 84 -0.97 -5.05 -11.23
CA LEU A 84 -1.52 -4.12 -12.22
C LEU A 84 -0.51 -3.04 -12.65
N ILE A 85 0.74 -3.15 -12.18
CA ILE A 85 1.80 -2.20 -12.51
C ILE A 85 2.70 -2.83 -13.58
N ASP A 86 2.67 -2.25 -14.78
CA ASP A 86 3.71 -2.50 -15.76
C ASP A 86 4.96 -1.69 -15.40
N THR A 87 5.96 -2.36 -14.82
CA THR A 87 7.20 -1.73 -14.38
C THR A 87 8.04 -1.19 -15.52
N ASN A 88 7.82 -1.63 -16.76
CA ASN A 88 8.55 -1.14 -17.93
C ASN A 88 8.11 0.28 -18.32
N LEU A 89 6.90 0.68 -17.93
CA LEU A 89 6.40 2.05 -18.09
C LEU A 89 6.89 3.00 -16.97
N LEU A 90 7.53 2.48 -15.93
CA LEU A 90 8.02 3.26 -14.80
C LEU A 90 9.48 3.70 -14.99
N SER A 91 9.70 5.01 -14.97
CA SER A 91 11.04 5.58 -14.88
C SER A 91 11.73 5.16 -13.56
N PRO A 92 13.08 5.21 -13.48
CA PRO A 92 13.79 4.95 -12.22
C PRO A 92 13.32 5.85 -11.06
N ALA A 93 12.90 7.09 -11.36
CA ALA A 93 12.35 8.00 -10.35
C ALA A 93 10.99 7.53 -9.84
N HIS A 94 10.10 7.05 -10.73
CA HIS A 94 8.80 6.49 -10.32
C HIS A 94 8.98 5.23 -9.48
N ARG A 95 9.93 4.36 -9.85
CA ARG A 95 10.25 3.15 -9.07
C ARG A 95 10.78 3.49 -7.67
N ARG A 96 11.68 4.49 -7.57
CA ARG A 96 12.13 5.03 -6.27
C ARG A 96 10.97 5.55 -5.44
N TRP A 97 10.11 6.37 -6.04
CA TRP A 97 8.96 6.93 -5.35
C TRP A 97 8.05 5.82 -4.79
N LEU A 98 7.72 4.82 -5.60
CA LEU A 98 6.90 3.67 -5.19
C LEU A 98 7.56 2.88 -4.06
N ASN A 99 8.87 2.64 -4.13
CA ASN A 99 9.62 1.94 -3.08
C ASN A 99 9.63 2.72 -1.77
N ASN A 100 9.82 4.04 -1.81
CA ASN A 100 9.80 4.91 -0.65
C ASN A 100 8.40 4.94 -0.01
N TYR A 101 7.35 5.05 -0.83
CA TYR A 101 5.96 4.96 -0.39
C TYR A 101 5.67 3.62 0.30
N ASN A 102 6.05 2.51 -0.33
CA ASN A 102 5.92 1.17 0.23
C ASN A 102 6.72 0.97 1.53
N GLN A 103 7.91 1.57 1.63
CA GLN A 103 8.70 1.56 2.85
C GLN A 103 8.01 2.33 3.98
N ARG A 104 7.42 3.49 3.68
CA ARG A 104 6.65 4.27 4.65
C ARG A 104 5.46 3.47 5.18
N ILE A 105 4.71 2.79 4.32
CA ILE A 105 3.63 1.89 4.74
C ILE A 105 4.13 0.84 5.74
N ARG A 106 5.25 0.16 5.44
CA ARG A 106 5.81 -0.85 6.36
C ARG A 106 6.22 -0.25 7.70
N ASN A 107 6.75 0.97 7.70
CA ASN A 107 7.25 1.63 8.90
C ASN A 107 6.13 2.19 9.78
N GLU A 108 5.05 2.68 9.19
CA GLU A 108 3.94 3.32 9.94
C GLU A 108 2.79 2.33 10.22
N VAL A 109 2.32 1.61 9.20
CA VAL A 109 1.17 0.70 9.31
C VAL A 109 1.59 -0.65 9.91
N GLY A 110 2.80 -1.12 9.59
CA GLY A 110 3.31 -2.41 10.04
C GLY A 110 3.32 -2.59 11.56
N PRO A 111 3.87 -1.65 12.34
CA PRO A 111 3.85 -1.70 13.80
C PRO A 111 2.44 -1.72 14.38
N GLU A 112 1.52 -0.90 13.87
CA GLU A 112 0.13 -0.88 14.36
C GLU A 112 -0.58 -2.22 14.08
N LEU A 113 -0.38 -2.83 12.91
CA LEU A 113 -0.93 -4.17 12.62
C LEU A 113 -0.41 -5.23 13.60
N LYS A 114 0.88 -5.18 13.96
CA LYS A 114 1.46 -6.10 14.96
C LYS A 114 0.91 -5.84 16.36
N LYS A 115 0.83 -4.58 16.77
CA LYS A 115 0.30 -4.14 18.07
C LYS A 115 -1.12 -4.67 18.32
N TYR A 116 -1.96 -4.67 17.29
CA TYR A 116 -3.33 -5.21 17.35
C TYR A 116 -3.44 -6.68 16.93
N LEU A 117 -2.33 -7.43 16.87
CA LEU A 117 -2.25 -8.85 16.52
C LEU A 117 -2.91 -9.21 15.17
N ARG A 118 -2.94 -8.26 14.23
CA ARG A 118 -3.50 -8.43 12.87
C ARG A 118 -2.46 -9.02 11.92
N MET A 119 -1.92 -10.18 12.28
CA MET A 119 -0.78 -10.79 11.58
C MET A 119 -1.08 -11.16 10.12
N LYS A 120 -2.31 -11.57 9.79
CA LYS A 120 -2.72 -11.79 8.38
C LYS A 120 -2.61 -10.51 7.54
N GLY A 121 -3.02 -9.38 8.11
CA GLY A 121 -2.91 -8.07 7.46
C GLY A 121 -1.45 -7.64 7.32
N TYR A 122 -0.64 -7.88 8.35
CA TYR A 122 0.79 -7.60 8.32
C TYR A 122 1.52 -8.39 7.21
N GLU A 123 1.28 -9.71 7.13
CA GLU A 123 1.87 -10.56 6.09
C GLU A 123 1.43 -10.15 4.68
N TRP A 124 0.14 -9.84 4.51
CA TRP A 124 -0.40 -9.33 3.25
C TRP A 124 0.28 -8.01 2.85
N MET A 125 0.39 -7.05 3.77
CA MET A 125 1.05 -5.76 3.54
C MET A 125 2.53 -5.97 3.16
N MET A 126 3.26 -6.82 3.88
CA MET A 126 4.65 -7.14 3.56
C MET A 126 4.80 -7.76 2.16
N LYS A 127 3.85 -8.61 1.74
CA LYS A 127 3.84 -9.18 0.39
C LYS A 127 3.57 -8.12 -0.68
N LYS A 128 2.63 -7.21 -0.44
CA LYS A 128 2.22 -6.17 -1.41
C LYS A 128 3.21 -5.02 -1.54
N THR A 129 3.99 -4.75 -0.50
CA THR A 129 4.93 -3.61 -0.49
C THR A 129 6.36 -3.97 -0.92
N ARG A 130 6.61 -5.19 -1.43
CA ARG A 130 7.96 -5.61 -1.85
C ARG A 130 8.61 -4.58 -2.77
N SER A 131 9.85 -4.22 -2.47
CA SER A 131 10.60 -3.26 -3.27
C SER A 131 10.98 -3.82 -4.64
N ILE A 132 10.95 -2.99 -5.68
CA ILE A 132 11.39 -3.35 -7.03
C ILE A 132 12.75 -2.73 -7.38
N PRO A 133 13.52 -3.36 -8.28
CA PRO A 133 14.77 -2.76 -8.79
C PRO A 133 14.52 -1.40 -9.46
N GLU A 134 15.31 -0.39 -9.09
CA GLU A 134 15.22 0.95 -9.69
C GLU A 134 15.66 1.01 -11.16
N ARG A 135 16.51 0.06 -11.58
CA ARG A 135 17.04 -0.07 -12.94
C ARG A 135 17.01 -1.54 -13.36
N GLY A 136 16.97 -1.77 -14.66
CA GLY A 136 16.94 -3.11 -15.27
C GLY A 136 15.53 -3.67 -15.42
N ASP A 137 15.47 -4.81 -16.12
CA ASP A 137 14.25 -5.56 -16.35
C ASP A 137 13.76 -6.18 -15.03
N VAL A 138 12.49 -5.95 -14.70
CA VAL A 138 11.86 -6.57 -13.54
C VAL A 138 11.20 -7.84 -14.02
N ASP A 139 11.71 -9.00 -13.61
CA ASP A 139 11.04 -10.27 -13.88
C ASP A 139 9.66 -10.25 -13.21
N LEU A 140 8.58 -10.49 -13.97
CA LEU A 140 7.20 -10.62 -13.48
C LEU A 140 7.06 -11.60 -12.30
N LYS A 141 8.00 -12.55 -12.15
CA LYS A 141 8.11 -13.44 -10.98
C LYS A 141 8.31 -12.71 -9.64
N TYR A 142 8.76 -11.45 -9.65
CA TYR A 142 8.95 -10.65 -8.44
C TYR A 142 7.63 -10.38 -7.68
N PHE A 143 6.55 -10.18 -8.42
CA PHE A 143 5.21 -9.92 -7.88
C PHE A 143 4.35 -11.18 -7.80
N ILE A 144 4.60 -12.16 -8.66
CA ILE A 144 3.98 -13.48 -8.61
C ILE A 144 4.70 -14.28 -7.52
N GLY A 145 4.44 -13.91 -6.27
CA GLY A 145 4.74 -14.77 -5.15
C GLY A 145 4.08 -16.13 -5.44
N HIS A 146 4.91 -17.16 -5.61
CA HIS A 146 4.44 -18.53 -5.72
C HIS A 146 3.39 -18.75 -4.63
N SER A 147 2.27 -19.34 -5.02
CA SER A 147 1.34 -19.94 -4.06
C SER A 147 2.11 -21.04 -3.35
N ASN A 148 2.87 -20.68 -2.31
CA ASN A 148 3.46 -21.64 -1.42
C ASN A 148 2.31 -22.11 -0.53
N SER A 149 1.78 -23.29 -0.84
CA SER A 149 0.96 -24.10 0.06
C SER A 149 1.80 -24.58 1.26
N ASN A 150 2.50 -23.68 1.95
CA ASN A 150 3.29 -24.01 3.13
C ASN A 150 2.43 -24.11 4.40
N SER A 151 1.10 -23.97 4.31
CA SER A 151 0.20 -24.20 5.45
C SER A 151 0.20 -25.66 5.94
N PHE A 152 0.89 -26.57 5.24
CA PHE A 152 0.94 -28.00 5.59
C PHE A 152 2.23 -28.48 6.30
N LYS A 153 3.26 -27.63 6.49
CA LYS A 153 4.52 -28.09 7.08
C LYS A 153 4.56 -28.00 8.62
N TYR A 154 3.94 -26.98 9.21
CA TYR A 154 3.90 -26.82 10.66
C TYR A 154 3.00 -27.85 11.36
N SER A 155 1.96 -28.35 10.69
CA SER A 155 1.10 -29.43 11.18
C SER A 155 1.91 -30.69 11.50
N ARG A 156 2.85 -31.08 10.63
CA ARG A 156 3.62 -32.32 10.82
C ARG A 156 4.60 -32.23 12.00
N ILE A 157 5.28 -31.10 12.17
CA ILE A 157 6.24 -30.92 13.27
C ILE A 157 5.54 -30.86 14.63
N LEU A 158 4.41 -30.15 14.73
CA LEU A 158 3.60 -30.10 15.95
C LEU A 158 3.03 -31.48 16.30
N ILE A 159 2.59 -32.26 15.32
CA ILE A 159 2.16 -33.66 15.54
C ILE A 159 3.30 -34.50 16.11
N TRP A 160 4.51 -34.41 15.57
CA TRP A 160 5.67 -35.14 16.11
C TRP A 160 6.05 -34.70 17.52
N ILE A 161 6.01 -33.41 17.82
CA ILE A 161 6.28 -32.89 19.18
C ILE A 161 5.23 -33.40 20.17
N VAL A 162 3.94 -33.39 19.81
CA VAL A 162 2.85 -33.91 20.65
C VAL A 162 2.97 -35.42 20.86
N ILE A 163 3.30 -36.18 19.81
CA ILE A 163 3.53 -37.63 19.90
C ILE A 163 4.73 -37.94 20.81
N ILE A 164 5.86 -37.25 20.63
CA ILE A 164 7.04 -37.43 21.49
C ILE A 164 6.73 -37.06 22.94
N PHE A 165 5.99 -35.96 23.17
CA PHE A 165 5.55 -35.57 24.50
C PHE A 165 4.59 -36.60 25.13
N GLN A 166 3.67 -37.18 24.37
CA GLN A 166 2.77 -38.24 24.84
C GLN A 166 3.51 -39.54 25.18
N ILE A 167 4.51 -39.91 24.37
CA ILE A 167 5.40 -41.07 24.64
C ILE A 167 6.22 -40.81 25.91
N TRP A 168 6.79 -39.61 26.07
CA TRP A 168 7.61 -39.24 27.23
C TRP A 168 6.79 -39.12 28.53
N THR A 169 5.54 -38.65 28.45
CA THR A 169 4.64 -38.55 29.61
C THR A 169 3.89 -39.85 29.94
N GLY A 170 4.15 -40.94 29.20
CA GLY A 170 3.63 -42.28 29.51
C GLY A 170 2.10 -42.41 29.44
N LYS A 171 1.37 -41.46 28.84
CA LYS A 171 -0.10 -41.53 28.73
C LYS A 171 -0.50 -42.37 27.53
N SER A 172 -0.77 -43.65 27.79
CA SER A 172 -1.41 -44.57 26.85
C SER A 172 -2.82 -44.09 26.49
N ILE A 173 -3.09 -43.88 25.20
CA ILE A 173 -4.46 -43.66 24.70
C ILE A 173 -5.10 -45.04 24.50
N THR A 174 -5.46 -45.71 25.59
CA THR A 174 -6.39 -46.85 25.54
C THR A 174 -7.80 -46.32 25.69
N GLY A 175 -8.40 -45.94 24.56
CA GLY A 175 -9.83 -45.73 24.46
C GLY A 175 -10.55 -47.08 24.58
N HIS A 176 -11.15 -47.35 25.73
CA HIS A 176 -12.13 -48.42 25.86
C HIS A 176 -13.43 -48.00 25.17
N THR A 177 -13.61 -48.43 23.92
CA THR A 177 -14.94 -48.51 23.31
C THR A 177 -15.65 -49.71 23.92
N ARG A 178 -16.57 -49.47 24.86
CA ARG A 178 -17.56 -50.49 25.27
C ARG A 178 -18.79 -50.31 24.37
N LEU A 179 -19.03 -51.30 23.52
CA LEU A 179 -20.34 -51.56 22.94
C LEU A 179 -21.25 -52.06 24.08
N ILE A 180 -22.24 -51.25 24.45
CA ILE A 180 -23.62 -51.67 24.73
C ILE A 180 -24.51 -50.51 24.30
#